data_AF-K2ATB5-F1
#
_entry.id   AF-K2ATB5-F1
#
_cell.length_a   1.000
_cell.length_b   1.000
_cell.length_c   1.000
_cell.angle_alpha   90.00
_cell.angle_beta   90.00
_cell.angle_gamma   90.00
#
_symmetry.space_group_name_H-M   'P 1'
#
loop_
_entity.id
_entity.type
_entity.pdbx_description
1 polymer ?
#
loop_
_entity_poly.entity_id
_entity_poly.type
_entity_poly.pdbx_seq_one_letter_code
_entity_poly.pdbx_strand_id
1 'polypeptide(L)'
;MPEIMTKYPSVVMDILKANGAKCNVGAKQQILTTCPPEQFCSLKSGELCVYDVKDAAQMTQIDTIDLFFSGWIHILIVGMLFGLGAYVGWTFKK
;
A
#
# COMPACT_ATOMS: atom_id res chain seq x y z
N MET A 1 -9.82 0.04 0.44
CA MET A 1 -9.64 1.12 1.42
C MET A 1 -9.18 2.38 0.67
N PRO A 2 -9.94 3.48 0.60
CA PRO A 2 -9.51 4.69 -0.10
C PRO A 2 -8.45 5.43 0.72
N GLU A 3 -7.20 5.34 0.27
CA GLU A 3 -6.05 6.03 0.85
C GLU A 3 -5.36 6.84 -0.25
N ILE A 4 -4.85 8.03 0.07
CA ILE A 4 -4.07 8.87 -0.84
C ILE A 4 -2.73 9.19 -0.19
N MET A 5 -1.64 8.88 -0.90
CA MET A 5 -0.30 9.33 -0.58
C MET A 5 0.04 10.61 -1.32
N THR A 6 0.56 11.62 -0.63
CA THR A 6 1.00 12.87 -1.25
C THR A 6 2.18 13.46 -0.50
N LYS A 7 3.02 14.24 -1.20
CA LYS A 7 4.11 15.01 -0.57
C LYS A 7 3.60 16.21 0.23
N TYR A 8 2.36 16.64 -0.02
CA TYR A 8 1.74 17.81 0.61
C TYR A 8 0.38 17.45 1.21
N PRO A 9 0.34 16.61 2.26
CA PRO A 9 -0.92 16.15 2.86
C PRO A 9 -1.75 17.30 3.43
N SER A 10 -1.11 18.31 4.01
CA SER A 10 -1.79 19.51 4.54
C SER A 10 -2.58 20.25 3.46
N VAL A 11 -1.99 20.48 2.28
CA VAL A 11 -2.64 21.16 1.16
C VAL A 11 -3.86 20.36 0.69
N VAL A 12 -3.74 19.03 0.59
CA VAL A 12 -4.86 18.17 0.21
C VAL A 12 -5.96 18.22 1.26
N MET A 13 -5.62 18.15 2.55
CA MET A 13 -6.61 18.29 3.63
C MET A 13 -7.31 19.65 3.61
N ASP A 14 -6.60 20.74 3.30
CA ASP A 14 -7.19 22.08 3.22
C ASP A 14 -8.15 22.20 2.05
N ILE A 15 -7.81 21.63 0.88
CA ILE A 15 -8.72 21.53 -0.27
C ILE A 15 -9.97 20.72 0.09
N LEU A 16 -9.80 19.59 0.79
CA LEU A 16 -10.91 18.75 1.22
C LEU A 16 -11.81 19.48 2.22
N LYS A 17 -11.23 20.17 3.20
CA LYS A 17 -11.96 21.02 4.17
C LYS A 17 -12.72 22.14 3.47
N ALA A 18 -12.11 22.81 2.49
CA ALA A 18 -12.77 23.84 1.69
C ALA A 18 -13.99 23.31 0.92
N ASN A 19 -13.98 22.02 0.58
CA ASN A 19 -15.12 21.32 -0.04
C ASN A 19 -16.08 20.69 0.98
N GLY A 20 -15.98 21.06 2.26
CA GLY A 20 -16.87 20.63 3.33
C GLY A 20 -16.54 19.27 3.95
N ALA A 21 -15.35 18.73 3.71
CA ALA A 21 -14.87 17.55 4.42
C ALA A 21 -14.50 17.89 5.88
N LYS A 22 -14.78 16.96 6.78
CA LYS A 22 -14.38 17.03 8.19
C LYS A 22 -13.07 16.26 8.37
N CYS A 23 -11.96 16.97 8.24
CA CYS A 23 -10.61 16.41 8.40
C CYS A 23 -9.99 16.81 9.74
N ASN A 24 -9.33 15.87 10.42
CA ASN A 24 -8.62 16.09 11.70
C ASN A 24 -9.51 16.70 12.81
N VAL A 25 -10.72 16.18 12.95
CA VAL A 25 -11.70 16.61 13.99
C VAL A 25 -12.23 15.44 14.81
N GLY A 26 -11.57 14.28 14.75
CA GLY A 26 -12.04 13.06 15.42
C GLY A 26 -13.41 12.59 14.93
N ALA A 27 -13.73 12.84 13.65
CA ALA A 27 -14.97 12.37 13.05
C ALA A 27 -15.04 10.83 13.14
N LYS A 28 -16.24 10.31 13.40
CA LYS A 28 -16.45 8.87 13.58
C LYS A 28 -16.07 8.11 12.31
N GLN A 29 -15.09 7.23 12.43
CA GLN A 29 -14.67 6.31 11.38
C GLN A 29 -15.65 5.14 11.31
N GLN A 30 -16.25 4.91 10.15
CA GLN A 30 -17.17 3.80 9.89
C GLN A 30 -16.53 2.71 9.03
N ILE A 31 -15.65 3.10 8.10
CA ILE A 31 -15.02 2.21 7.12
C ILE A 31 -13.49 2.19 7.32
N LEU A 32 -12.89 3.35 7.63
CA LEU A 32 -11.44 3.51 7.78
C LEU A 32 -10.98 3.45 9.23
N THR A 33 -11.24 2.34 9.92
CA THR A 33 -10.96 2.17 11.36
C THR A 33 -9.48 2.16 11.73
N THR A 34 -8.59 1.92 10.77
CA THR A 34 -7.13 1.88 10.97
C THR A 34 -6.48 3.23 10.69
N CYS A 35 -7.25 4.21 10.21
CA CYS A 35 -6.74 5.52 9.84
C CYS A 35 -6.37 6.33 11.09
N PRO A 36 -5.16 6.90 11.18
CA PRO A 36 -4.85 7.83 12.25
C PRO A 36 -5.82 9.02 12.24
N PRO A 37 -6.31 9.48 13.40
CA PRO A 37 -7.34 10.52 13.47
C PRO A 37 -6.91 11.85 12.83
N GLU A 38 -5.60 12.12 12.82
CA GLU A 38 -5.02 13.33 12.22
C GLU A 38 -5.01 13.29 10.69
N GLN A 39 -4.97 12.09 10.11
CA GLN A 39 -4.90 11.84 8.67
C GLN A 39 -6.27 11.51 8.06
N PHE A 40 -7.28 11.35 8.91
CA PHE A 40 -8.64 11.00 8.53
C PHE A 40 -9.45 12.22 8.08
N CYS A 41 -10.11 12.07 6.93
CA CYS A 41 -11.11 12.98 6.39
C CYS A 41 -12.44 12.26 6.17
N SER A 42 -13.50 12.80 6.77
CA SER A 42 -14.88 12.40 6.49
C SER A 42 -15.48 13.33 5.43
N LEU A 43 -15.84 12.79 4.27
CA LEU A 43 -16.49 13.49 3.16
C LEU A 43 -17.99 13.12 3.12
N LYS A 44 -18.79 13.95 2.42
CA LYS A 44 -20.21 13.60 2.18
C LYS A 44 -20.39 12.32 1.38
N SER A 45 -19.44 12.00 0.50
CA SER A 45 -19.47 10.83 -0.37
C SER A 45 -18.78 9.60 0.22
N GLY A 46 -18.11 9.71 1.37
CA GLY A 46 -17.36 8.60 1.95
C GLY A 46 -16.23 9.04 2.88
N GLU A 47 -15.28 8.14 3.11
CA GLU A 47 -14.15 8.34 4.01
C GLU A 47 -12.83 8.25 3.23
N LEU A 48 -11.84 9.04 3.65
CA LEU A 48 -10.54 9.12 2.98
C LEU A 48 -9.40 9.33 4.00
N CYS A 49 -8.33 8.57 3.86
CA CYS A 49 -7.07 8.83 4.57
C CYS A 49 -6.08 9.56 3.66
N VAL A 50 -5.50 10.64 4.18
CA VAL A 50 -4.48 11.43 3.48
C VAL A 50 -3.16 11.28 4.23
N TYR A 51 -2.21 10.60 3.62
CA TYR A 51 -0.90 10.31 4.18
C TYR A 51 0.20 11.10 3.48
N ASP A 52 1.29 11.35 4.21
CA ASP A 52 2.53 11.80 3.63
C ASP A 52 3.30 10.63 2.99
N VAL A 53 4.23 10.91 2.08
CA VAL A 53 5.13 9.90 1.50
C VAL A 53 5.99 9.22 2.58
N LYS A 54 6.36 9.95 3.64
CA LYS A 54 7.10 9.36 4.78
C LYS A 54 6.27 8.36 5.58
N ASP A 55 4.94 8.44 5.50
CA ASP A 55 4.01 7.59 6.24
C ASP A 55 3.53 6.39 5.40
N ALA A 56 4.14 6.16 4.23
CA ALA A 56 3.78 5.07 3.31
C ALA A 56 3.77 3.67 3.97
N ALA A 57 4.62 3.44 4.98
CA ALA A 57 4.67 2.18 5.71
C ALA A 57 3.43 1.93 6.60
N GLN A 58 2.63 2.97 6.88
CA GLN A 58 1.38 2.87 7.65
C GLN A 58 0.16 2.63 6.76
N MET A 59 0.35 2.61 5.43
CA MET A 59 -0.72 2.33 4.48
C MET A 59 -1.15 0.87 4.55
N THR A 60 -2.44 0.64 4.39
CA THR A 60 -3.02 -0.71 4.46
C THR A 60 -3.24 -1.31 3.07
N GLN A 61 -3.06 -0.52 2.00
CA GLN A 61 -3.29 -0.96 0.62
C GLN A 61 -2.25 -1.98 0.12
N ILE A 62 -1.06 -2.03 0.71
CA ILE A 62 -0.04 -3.04 0.38
C ILE A 62 0.17 -3.90 1.63
N ASP A 63 -0.28 -5.15 1.57
CA ASP A 63 -0.01 -6.10 2.64
C ASP A 63 1.42 -6.66 2.47
N THR A 64 2.10 -6.87 3.58
CA THR A 64 3.38 -7.60 3.62
C THR A 64 3.33 -8.94 2.89
N ILE A 65 2.15 -9.58 2.85
CA ILE A 65 1.95 -10.84 2.15
C ILE A 65 1.99 -10.69 0.62
N ASP A 66 1.54 -9.55 0.07
CA ASP A 66 1.62 -9.26 -1.37
C ASP A 66 3.09 -9.16 -1.82
N LEU A 67 3.91 -8.53 -0.99
CA LEU A 67 5.35 -8.37 -1.21
C LEU A 67 6.09 -9.70 -1.04
N PHE A 68 5.68 -10.53 -0.07
CA PHE A 68 6.24 -11.85 0.17
C PHE A 68 5.95 -12.82 -0.98
N PHE A 69 4.70 -12.93 -1.43
CA PHE A 69 4.34 -13.85 -2.52
C PHE A 69 5.04 -13.51 -3.83
N SER A 70 5.17 -12.22 -4.15
CA SER A 70 5.85 -11.76 -5.37
C SER A 70 7.34 -12.13 -5.36
N GLY A 71 8.06 -11.86 -4.26
CA GLY A 71 9.50 -12.12 -4.17
C GLY A 71 9.86 -13.61 -4.25
N TRP A 72 9.13 -14.47 -3.52
CA TRP A 72 9.45 -15.90 -3.43
C TRP A 72 9.18 -16.67 -4.73
N ILE A 73 8.14 -16.29 -5.48
CA ILE A 73 7.83 -16.89 -6.78
C ILE A 73 8.99 -16.71 -7.77
N HIS A 74 9.58 -15.53 -7.83
CA HIS A 74 10.70 -15.26 -8.74
C HIS A 74 11.95 -16.07 -8.37
N ILE A 75 12.22 -16.21 -7.07
CA ILE A 75 13.35 -17.03 -6.58
C ILE A 75 13.16 -18.50 -6.96
N LEU A 76 11.95 -19.04 -6.80
CA LEU A 76 11.64 -20.43 -7.18
C LEU A 76 11.77 -20.67 -8.69
N ILE A 77 11.28 -19.74 -9.52
CA ILE A 77 11.38 -19.84 -10.98
C ILE A 77 12.85 -19.81 -11.43
N VAL A 78 13.63 -18.87 -10.91
CA VAL A 78 15.07 -18.78 -11.23
C VAL A 78 15.80 -20.05 -10.77
N GLY A 79 15.48 -20.55 -9.57
CA GLY A 79 16.04 -21.80 -9.06
C GLY A 79 15.73 -23.01 -9.94
N MET A 80 14.48 -23.16 -10.39
CA MET A 80 14.10 -24.24 -11.31
C MET A 80 14.81 -24.15 -12.66
N LEU A 81 14.88 -22.96 -13.26
CA LEU A 81 15.57 -22.75 -14.54
C LEU A 81 17.06 -23.10 -14.43
N PHE A 82 17.70 -22.68 -13.35
CA PHE A 82 19.10 -23.00 -13.09
C PHE A 82 19.32 -24.50 -12.85
N GLY A 83 18.44 -25.14 -12.07
CA GLY A 83 18.48 -26.58 -11.81
C GLY A 83 18.28 -27.41 -13.07
N LEU A 84 17.31 -27.04 -13.92
CA LEU A 84 17.09 -27.66 -15.23
C LEU A 84 18.29 -27.48 -16.15
N GLY A 85 18.86 -26.28 -16.20
CA GLY A 85 20.08 -26.00 -16.97
C GLY A 85 21.26 -26.87 -16.54
N ALA A 86 21.49 -26.99 -15.22
CA ALA A 86 22.53 -27.84 -14.66
C ALA A 86 22.26 -29.33 -14.94
N TYR A 87 21.01 -29.78 -14.85
CA TYR A 87 20.61 -31.15 -15.14
C TYR A 87 20.86 -31.51 -16.61
N VAL A 88 20.39 -30.69 -17.54
CA VAL A 88 20.61 -30.89 -18.98
C VAL A 88 22.11 -30.85 -19.32
N GLY A 89 22.86 -29.91 -18.74
CA GLY A 89 24.31 -29.84 -18.91
C GLY A 89 25.02 -31.10 -18.39
N TRP A 90 24.56 -31.67 -17.29
CA TRP A 90 25.10 -32.92 -16.74
C TRP A 90 24.76 -34.14 -17.61
N THR A 91 23.55 -34.22 -18.16
CA THR A 91 23.16 -35.32 -19.05
C THR A 91 23.90 -35.31 -20.38
N PHE A 92 24.24 -34.13 -20.91
CA PHE A 92 24.99 -34.01 -22.18
C PHE A 92 26.50 -34.21 -22.03
N LYS A 93 27.05 -34.10 -20.82
CA LYS A 93 28.47 -34.36 -20.54
C LYS A 93 28.78 -35.87 -20.38
N LYS A 94 27.74 -36.69 -20.25
CA LYS A 94 27.81 -38.14 -20.10
C LYS A 94 27.63 -38.82 -21.45
#